data_AF-B4NY10-F1
#
_entry.id   AF-B4NY10-F1
#
_cell.length_a   1.000
_cell.length_b   1.000
_cell.length_c   1.000
_cell.angle_alpha   90.00
_cell.angle_beta   90.00
_cell.angle_gamma   90.00
#
_symmetry.space_group_name_H-M   'P 1'
#
loop_
_entity.id
_entity.type
_entity.pdbx_description
1 polymer ?
#
loop_
_entity_poly.entity_id
_entity_poly.type
_entity_poly.pdbx_seq_one_letter_code
_entity_poly.pdbx_strand_id
1 'polypeptide(L)'
;MVSARTIVASGVLNILGISFFVAQPKDQCSPAPPVGKYIFLLATLLLFWDSDMIPKKLKPFSPRIFACGDLLLTIFFTELILLMGWCGLERMTYRTVYFVCRGRPGCNYALMTFCSILAAVASLFIVLKVITHRKIKDIAGSVFEYIHVVRTYVWGAIYFSQLTRQERMLSVHAFEAQLRYRNRRNVKPGEPTVTVQDTENQMDDGKSAPEPEIVQELSP
;
A
#
# COMPACT_ATOMS: atom_id res chain seq x y z
N MET A 1 -8.73 -4.18 2.01
CA MET A 1 -9.28 -4.62 0.72
C MET A 1 -10.77 -4.45 0.80
N VAL A 2 -11.38 -3.98 -0.28
CA VAL A 2 -12.84 -3.98 -0.45
C VAL A 2 -13.33 -5.43 -0.39
N SER A 3 -14.50 -5.66 0.20
CA SER A 3 -15.04 -7.03 0.32
C SER A 3 -15.40 -7.61 -1.06
N ALA A 4 -15.12 -8.90 -1.26
CA ALA A 4 -15.54 -9.60 -2.48
C ALA A 4 -17.06 -9.46 -2.75
N ARG A 5 -17.85 -9.44 -1.67
CA ARG A 5 -19.31 -9.32 -1.76
C ARG A 5 -19.75 -7.96 -2.27
N THR A 6 -19.06 -6.88 -1.90
CA THR A 6 -19.43 -5.52 -2.34
C THR A 6 -19.07 -5.32 -3.82
N ILE A 7 -17.98 -5.94 -4.29
CA ILE A 7 -17.56 -5.91 -5.71
C ILE A 7 -18.53 -6.70 -6.58
N VAL A 8 -18.94 -7.89 -6.13
CA VAL A 8 -19.95 -8.68 -6.86
C VAL A 8 -21.28 -7.93 -6.88
N ALA A 9 -21.72 -7.37 -5.74
CA ALA A 9 -22.96 -6.61 -5.68
C ALA A 9 -22.93 -5.36 -6.58
N SER A 10 -21.85 -4.58 -6.57
CA SER A 10 -21.72 -3.39 -7.44
C SER A 10 -21.65 -3.75 -8.92
N GLY A 11 -20.97 -4.85 -9.27
CA GLY A 11 -20.94 -5.38 -10.63
C GLY A 11 -22.33 -5.81 -11.11
N VAL A 12 -23.07 -6.57 -10.29
CA VAL A 12 -24.43 -7.01 -10.62
C VAL A 12 -25.38 -5.82 -10.77
N LEU A 13 -25.33 -4.84 -9.85
CA LEU A 13 -26.14 -3.61 -9.93
C LEU A 13 -25.89 -2.84 -11.24
N ASN A 14 -24.62 -2.72 -11.65
CA ASN A 14 -24.27 -2.05 -12.90
C ASN A 14 -24.69 -2.86 -14.14
N ILE A 15 -24.64 -4.20 -14.10
CA ILE A 15 -25.15 -5.06 -15.19
C ILE A 15 -26.66 -4.93 -15.32
N LEU A 16 -27.37 -4.85 -14.20
CA LEU A 16 -28.82 -4.59 -14.15
C LEU A 16 -29.18 -3.15 -14.57
N GLY A 17 -28.19 -2.28 -14.78
CA GLY A 17 -28.41 -0.89 -15.19
C GLY A 17 -29.03 -0.02 -14.11
N ILE A 18 -28.96 -0.44 -12.84
CA ILE A 18 -29.46 0.33 -11.71
C ILE A 18 -28.38 1.35 -11.34
N SER A 19 -28.70 2.65 -11.47
CA SER A 19 -27.84 3.74 -11.02
C SER A 19 -28.44 4.41 -9.80
N PHE A 20 -27.64 4.59 -8.75
CA PHE A 20 -28.08 5.18 -7.48
C PHE A 20 -27.78 6.67 -7.38
N PHE A 21 -26.59 7.09 -7.80
CA PHE A 21 -26.11 8.46 -7.55
C PHE A 21 -26.14 9.33 -8.79
N VAL A 22 -25.80 8.78 -9.94
CA VAL A 22 -25.77 9.55 -11.19
C VAL A 22 -26.72 8.93 -12.19
N ALA A 23 -27.74 9.70 -12.59
CA ALA A 23 -28.65 9.29 -13.64
C ALA A 23 -27.86 9.12 -14.95
N GLN A 24 -27.73 7.88 -15.41
CA GLN A 24 -27.19 7.63 -16.75
C GLN A 24 -28.19 8.15 -17.79
N PRO A 25 -27.76 8.93 -18.79
CA PRO A 25 -28.65 9.34 -19.86
C PRO A 25 -29.23 8.09 -20.54
N LYS A 26 -30.56 8.06 -20.70
CA LYS A 26 -31.33 6.93 -21.26
C LYS A 26 -30.87 6.52 -22.66
N ASP A 27 -30.28 7.46 -23.40
CA ASP A 27 -29.63 7.22 -24.68
C ASP A 27 -28.16 6.91 -24.40
N GLN A 28 -27.88 5.61 -24.29
CA GLN A 28 -26.55 5.07 -24.00
C GLN A 28 -25.48 5.75 -24.86
N CYS A 29 -24.36 6.08 -24.21
CA CYS A 29 -23.35 7.04 -24.63
C CYS A 29 -22.89 6.98 -26.09
N SER A 30 -23.04 5.83 -26.75
CA SER A 30 -23.25 5.74 -28.20
C SER A 30 -23.94 4.40 -28.56
N PRO A 31 -24.29 4.15 -29.84
CA PRO A 31 -24.86 2.87 -30.28
C PRO A 31 -23.82 1.72 -30.36
N ALA A 32 -22.66 1.85 -29.71
CA ALA A 32 -21.60 0.84 -29.76
C ALA A 32 -22.03 -0.47 -29.07
N PRO A 33 -21.44 -1.61 -29.45
CA PRO A 33 -21.75 -2.89 -28.82
C PRO A 33 -21.43 -2.87 -27.31
N PRO A 34 -22.30 -3.46 -26.46
CA PRO A 34 -22.17 -3.39 -25.00
C PRO A 34 -20.96 -4.17 -24.47
N VAL A 35 -20.30 -4.97 -25.31
CA VAL A 35 -19.15 -5.81 -24.95
C VAL A 35 -18.00 -4.99 -24.35
N GLY A 36 -17.69 -3.83 -24.95
CA GLY A 36 -16.61 -2.96 -24.45
C GLY A 36 -16.89 -2.45 -23.03
N LYS A 37 -18.15 -2.07 -22.76
CA LYS A 37 -18.60 -1.60 -21.44
C LYS A 37 -18.37 -2.65 -20.37
N TYR A 38 -18.68 -3.93 -20.65
CA TYR A 38 -18.47 -5.01 -19.70
C TYR A 38 -16.99 -5.28 -19.41
N ILE A 39 -16.14 -5.23 -20.44
CA ILE A 39 -14.68 -5.40 -20.27
C ILE A 39 -14.10 -4.25 -19.41
N PHE A 40 -14.51 -3.02 -19.69
CA PHE A 40 -14.09 -1.86 -18.91
C PHE A 40 -14.62 -1.87 -17.47
N LEU A 41 -15.87 -2.32 -17.29
CA LEU A 41 -16.46 -2.54 -15.97
C LEU A 41 -15.66 -3.60 -15.20
N LEU A 42 -15.31 -4.72 -15.83
CA LEU A 42 -14.46 -5.74 -15.21
C LEU A 42 -13.10 -5.18 -14.80
N ALA A 43 -12.45 -4.39 -15.67
CA ALA A 43 -11.20 -3.71 -15.35
C ALA A 43 -11.35 -2.79 -14.13
N THR A 44 -12.45 -2.04 -14.05
CA THR A 44 -12.75 -1.14 -12.92
C THR A 44 -12.97 -1.91 -11.62
N LEU A 45 -13.71 -3.03 -11.66
CA LEU A 45 -13.92 -3.90 -10.50
C LEU A 45 -12.61 -4.54 -10.01
N LEU A 46 -11.74 -4.96 -10.93
CA LEU A 46 -10.41 -5.47 -10.59
C LEU A 46 -9.54 -4.40 -9.91
N LEU A 47 -9.63 -3.15 -10.37
CA LEU A 47 -8.92 -2.03 -9.74
C LEU A 47 -9.41 -1.79 -8.30
N PHE A 48 -10.72 -1.91 -8.06
CA PHE A 48 -11.28 -1.79 -6.70
C PHE A 48 -10.99 -2.99 -5.80
N TRP A 49 -10.83 -4.19 -6.38
CA TRP A 49 -10.44 -5.37 -5.61
C TRP A 49 -9.12 -5.18 -4.85
N ASP A 50 -8.15 -4.51 -5.49
CA ASP A 50 -6.83 -4.27 -4.91
C ASP A 50 -6.70 -2.92 -4.18
N SER A 51 -7.74 -2.08 -4.21
CA SER A 51 -7.70 -0.74 -3.62
C SER A 51 -8.32 -0.72 -2.22
N ASP A 52 -7.56 -0.26 -1.23
CA ASP A 52 -8.08 0.04 0.10
C ASP A 52 -8.66 1.46 0.10
N MET A 53 -9.97 1.59 -0.13
CA MET A 53 -10.63 2.91 -0.11
C MET A 53 -10.66 3.56 1.27
N ILE A 54 -10.58 2.75 2.34
CA ILE A 54 -10.68 3.21 3.71
C ILE A 54 -9.39 2.85 4.48
N PRO A 55 -8.74 3.82 5.15
CA PRO A 55 -7.54 3.56 5.94
C PRO A 55 -7.83 2.54 7.05
N LYS A 56 -6.97 1.52 7.18
CA LYS A 56 -7.09 0.45 8.19
C LYS A 56 -7.21 0.97 9.63
N LYS A 57 -6.71 2.18 9.90
CA LYS A 57 -6.72 2.84 11.22
C LYS A 57 -8.11 3.19 11.74
N LEU A 58 -9.11 3.33 10.87
CA LEU A 58 -10.48 3.72 11.24
C LEU A 58 -11.45 2.55 11.41
N LYS A 59 -11.03 1.32 11.05
CA LYS A 59 -11.86 0.12 11.17
C LYS A 59 -12.37 -0.26 12.58
N PRO A 60 -11.67 0.02 13.70
CA PRO A 60 -12.12 -0.53 14.99
C PRO A 60 -13.36 0.14 15.58
N PHE A 61 -13.78 1.32 15.10
CA PHE A 61 -14.86 2.09 15.75
C PHE A 61 -16.29 1.64 15.41
N SER A 62 -16.58 1.15 14.18
CA SER A 62 -17.91 0.62 13.83
C SER A 62 -17.90 -0.19 12.53
N PRO A 63 -17.84 -1.54 12.57
CA PRO A 63 -17.67 -2.36 11.39
C PRO A 63 -18.85 -2.31 10.41
N ARG A 64 -20.09 -2.09 10.90
CA ARG A 64 -21.30 -2.07 10.06
C ARG A 64 -21.42 -0.79 9.23
N ILE A 65 -21.19 0.37 9.85
CA ILE A 65 -21.27 1.67 9.17
C ILE A 65 -20.15 1.76 8.13
N PHE A 66 -18.96 1.24 8.45
CA PHE A 66 -17.86 1.17 7.51
C PHE A 66 -18.13 0.23 6.32
N ALA A 67 -18.75 -0.93 6.52
CA ALA A 67 -19.11 -1.83 5.43
C ALA A 67 -20.15 -1.21 4.48
N CYS A 68 -21.13 -0.49 5.02
CA CYS A 68 -22.12 0.23 4.22
C CYS A 68 -21.47 1.39 3.45
N GLY A 69 -20.62 2.17 4.12
CA GLY A 69 -19.87 3.26 3.49
C GLY A 69 -18.97 2.77 2.35
N ASP A 70 -18.25 1.66 2.54
CA ASP A 70 -17.39 1.06 1.51
C ASP A 70 -18.21 0.61 0.29
N LEU A 71 -19.40 0.02 0.50
CA LEU A 71 -20.31 -0.34 -0.58
C LEU A 71 -20.84 0.89 -1.34
N LEU A 72 -21.31 1.92 -0.64
CA LEU A 72 -21.85 3.13 -1.28
C LEU A 72 -20.76 3.88 -2.05
N LEU A 73 -19.58 4.00 -1.45
CA LEU A 73 -18.44 4.66 -2.04
C LEU A 73 -17.95 3.92 -3.29
N THR A 74 -17.86 2.59 -3.23
CA THR A 74 -17.49 1.78 -4.40
C THR A 74 -18.52 1.89 -5.51
N ILE A 75 -19.83 1.83 -5.21
CA ILE A 75 -20.88 2.06 -6.21
C ILE A 75 -20.73 3.46 -6.83
N PHE A 76 -20.62 4.51 -6.00
CA PHE A 76 -20.46 5.88 -6.46
C PHE A 76 -19.26 6.04 -7.41
N PHE A 77 -18.08 5.54 -7.02
CA PHE A 77 -16.90 5.64 -7.87
C PHE A 77 -17.00 4.76 -9.12
N THR A 78 -17.60 3.57 -9.06
CA THR A 78 -17.84 2.76 -10.26
C THR A 78 -18.74 3.49 -11.25
N GLU A 79 -19.84 4.08 -10.78
CA GLU A 79 -20.76 4.87 -11.61
C GLU A 79 -20.05 6.07 -12.24
N LEU A 80 -19.25 6.80 -11.44
CA LEU A 80 -18.50 7.97 -11.90
C LEU A 80 -17.44 7.59 -12.94
N ILE A 81 -16.69 6.51 -12.73
CA ILE A 81 -15.68 6.04 -13.68
C ILE A 81 -16.32 5.53 -14.97
N LEU A 82 -17.45 4.84 -14.90
CA LEU A 82 -18.18 4.42 -16.10
C LEU A 82 -18.73 5.62 -16.87
N LEU A 83 -19.26 6.62 -16.19
CA LEU A 83 -19.82 7.81 -16.82
C LEU A 83 -18.75 8.74 -17.40
N MET A 84 -17.71 9.05 -16.64
CA MET A 84 -16.65 9.97 -17.06
C MET A 84 -15.63 9.29 -17.96
N GLY A 85 -15.26 8.05 -17.62
CA GLY A 85 -14.26 7.27 -18.34
C GLY A 85 -14.84 6.64 -19.59
N TRP A 86 -15.72 5.63 -19.44
CA TRP A 86 -16.22 4.86 -20.58
C TRP A 86 -17.07 5.70 -21.51
N CYS A 87 -18.11 6.33 -20.98
CA CYS A 87 -19.05 7.15 -21.74
C CYS A 87 -18.37 8.37 -22.38
N GLY A 88 -17.41 9.01 -21.69
CA GLY A 88 -16.58 10.08 -22.25
C GLY A 88 -15.74 9.60 -23.43
N LEU A 89 -15.04 8.46 -23.27
CA LEU A 89 -14.20 7.87 -24.31
C LEU A 89 -15.02 7.43 -25.54
N GLU A 90 -16.19 6.85 -25.31
CA GLU A 90 -17.08 6.40 -26.37
C GLU A 90 -17.60 7.58 -27.20
N ARG A 91 -17.99 8.68 -26.54
CA ARG A 91 -18.46 9.90 -27.20
C ARG A 91 -17.38 10.55 -28.06
N MET A 92 -16.15 10.61 -27.54
CA MET A 92 -15.00 11.12 -28.30
C MET A 92 -14.70 10.22 -29.50
N THR A 93 -14.67 8.91 -29.28
CA THR A 93 -14.45 7.91 -30.34
C THR A 93 -15.50 8.04 -31.44
N TYR A 94 -16.78 8.14 -31.09
CA TYR A 94 -17.86 8.30 -32.07
C TYR A 94 -17.67 9.55 -32.94
N ARG A 95 -17.36 10.69 -32.33
CA ARG A 95 -17.10 11.94 -33.08
C ARG A 95 -15.90 11.83 -34.01
N THR A 96 -14.81 11.22 -33.54
CA THR A 96 -13.60 11.00 -34.35
C THR A 96 -13.88 10.06 -35.51
N VAL A 97 -14.54 8.92 -35.26
CA VAL A 97 -14.89 7.94 -36.27
C VAL A 97 -15.84 8.53 -37.32
N TYR A 98 -16.86 9.28 -36.90
CA TYR A 98 -17.79 9.94 -37.80
C TYR A 98 -17.08 10.88 -38.78
N PHE A 99 -16.09 11.64 -38.29
CA PHE A 99 -15.28 12.53 -39.11
C PHE A 99 -14.40 11.75 -40.11
N VAL A 100 -13.73 10.68 -39.65
CA VAL A 100 -12.84 9.85 -40.49
C VAL A 100 -13.60 9.10 -41.58
N CYS A 101 -14.72 8.48 -41.24
CA CYS A 101 -15.51 7.66 -42.17
C CYS A 101 -16.50 8.48 -43.01
N ARG A 102 -16.56 9.81 -42.87
CA ARG A 102 -17.48 10.72 -43.58
C ARG A 102 -18.94 10.24 -43.58
N GLY A 103 -19.41 9.68 -42.47
CA GLY A 103 -20.79 9.21 -42.33
C GLY A 103 -21.14 7.89 -43.02
N ARG A 104 -20.18 7.13 -43.59
CA ARG A 104 -20.48 5.79 -44.14
C ARG A 104 -20.81 4.79 -43.01
N PRO A 105 -22.01 4.18 -43.01
CA PRO A 105 -22.50 3.41 -41.85
C PRO A 105 -21.66 2.18 -41.53
N GLY A 106 -21.21 1.42 -42.54
CA GLY A 106 -20.37 0.23 -42.32
C GLY A 106 -18.99 0.55 -41.75
N CYS A 107 -18.35 1.63 -42.24
CA CYS A 107 -17.06 2.11 -41.73
C CYS A 107 -17.20 2.61 -40.28
N ASN A 108 -18.26 3.39 -40.01
CA ASN A 108 -18.54 3.91 -38.68
C ASN A 108 -18.68 2.78 -37.65
N TYR A 109 -19.50 1.78 -37.95
CA TYR A 109 -19.75 0.67 -37.03
C TYR A 109 -18.49 -0.18 -36.79
N ALA A 110 -17.75 -0.52 -37.85
CA ALA A 110 -16.55 -1.34 -37.76
C ALA A 110 -15.45 -0.64 -36.95
N LEU A 111 -15.16 0.63 -37.27
CA LEU A 111 -14.09 1.39 -36.62
C LEU A 111 -14.44 1.71 -35.17
N MET A 112 -15.70 2.05 -34.88
CA MET A 112 -16.20 2.22 -33.51
C MET A 112 -16.04 0.95 -32.68
N THR A 113 -16.44 -0.20 -33.22
CA THR A 113 -16.34 -1.48 -32.53
C THR A 113 -14.89 -1.84 -32.25
N PHE A 114 -14.00 -1.65 -33.23
CA PHE A 114 -12.58 -1.90 -33.07
C PHE A 114 -11.94 -0.99 -32.02
N CYS A 115 -12.18 0.32 -32.08
CA CYS A 115 -11.64 1.29 -31.13
C CYS A 115 -12.15 1.06 -29.70
N SER A 116 -13.45 0.76 -29.54
CA SER A 116 -14.03 0.49 -28.21
C SER A 116 -13.48 -0.79 -27.58
N ILE A 117 -13.36 -1.88 -28.34
CA ILE A 117 -12.75 -3.13 -27.85
C ILE A 117 -11.29 -2.90 -27.49
N LEU A 118 -10.50 -2.25 -28.37
CA LEU A 118 -9.10 -1.94 -28.08
C LEU A 118 -8.94 -1.07 -26.83
N ALA A 119 -9.77 -0.04 -26.66
CA ALA A 119 -9.73 0.82 -25.49
C ALA A 119 -10.07 0.03 -24.21
N ALA A 120 -11.08 -0.84 -24.25
CA ALA A 120 -11.45 -1.66 -23.10
C ALA A 120 -10.34 -2.67 -22.74
N VAL A 121 -9.77 -3.33 -23.73
CA VAL A 121 -8.66 -4.29 -23.55
C VAL A 121 -7.41 -3.57 -23.03
N ALA A 122 -7.07 -2.42 -23.59
CA ALA A 122 -5.94 -1.61 -23.12
C ALA A 122 -6.14 -1.17 -21.65
N SER A 123 -7.35 -0.73 -21.28
CA SER A 123 -7.68 -0.40 -19.90
C SER A 123 -7.49 -1.61 -18.97
N LEU A 124 -7.98 -2.79 -19.37
CA LEU A 124 -7.79 -4.03 -18.63
C LEU A 124 -6.29 -4.36 -18.44
N PHE A 125 -5.48 -4.26 -19.49
CA PHE A 125 -4.04 -4.49 -19.41
C PHE A 125 -3.33 -3.51 -18.48
N ILE A 126 -3.70 -2.23 -18.50
CA ILE A 126 -3.15 -1.22 -17.59
C ILE A 126 -3.49 -1.60 -16.14
N VAL A 127 -4.74 -1.95 -15.85
CA VAL A 127 -5.15 -2.36 -14.51
C VAL A 127 -4.41 -3.62 -14.07
N LEU A 128 -4.32 -4.65 -14.93
CA LEU A 128 -3.57 -5.87 -14.63
C LEU A 128 -2.10 -5.57 -14.34
N LYS A 129 -1.47 -4.68 -15.11
CA LYS A 129 -0.08 -4.26 -14.88
C LYS A 129 0.07 -3.54 -13.55
N VAL A 130 -0.86 -2.65 -13.19
CA VAL A 130 -0.84 -1.93 -11.90
C VAL A 130 -0.99 -2.90 -10.74
N ILE A 131 -1.95 -3.84 -10.81
CA ILE A 131 -2.17 -4.86 -9.77
C ILE A 131 -0.96 -5.79 -9.66
N THR A 132 -0.44 -6.26 -10.78
CA THR A 132 0.73 -7.16 -10.81
C THR A 132 1.97 -6.46 -10.28
N HIS A 133 2.20 -5.20 -10.65
CA HIS A 133 3.31 -4.42 -10.14
C HIS A 133 3.21 -4.19 -8.62
N ARG A 134 2.00 -3.99 -8.07
CA ARG A 134 1.80 -3.90 -6.61
C ARG A 134 2.14 -5.22 -5.92
N LYS A 135 1.65 -6.36 -6.43
CA LYS A 135 1.99 -7.68 -5.88
C LYS A 135 3.50 -7.96 -5.94
N ILE A 136 4.15 -7.62 -7.05
CA ILE A 136 5.61 -7.75 -7.17
C ILE A 136 6.31 -6.81 -6.19
N LYS A 137 5.83 -5.58 -5.98
CA LYS A 137 6.41 -4.63 -5.04
C LYS A 137 6.23 -5.05 -3.58
N ASP A 138 5.14 -5.71 -3.22
CA ASP A 138 4.93 -6.23 -1.86
C ASP A 138 5.86 -7.43 -1.58
N ILE A 139 6.06 -8.31 -2.56
CA ILE A 139 7.01 -9.42 -2.47
C ILE A 139 8.44 -8.89 -2.47
N ALA A 140 8.76 -7.98 -3.40
CA ALA A 140 10.07 -7.36 -3.50
C ALA A 140 10.35 -6.44 -2.31
N GLY A 141 9.34 -5.87 -1.65
CA GLY A 141 9.48 -5.03 -0.45
C GLY A 141 10.01 -5.84 0.73
N SER A 142 9.46 -7.04 0.95
CA SER A 142 9.98 -7.98 1.95
C SER A 142 11.42 -8.43 1.63
N VAL A 143 11.71 -8.70 0.35
CA VAL A 143 13.06 -9.09 -0.09
C VAL A 143 14.04 -7.91 -0.03
N PHE A 144 13.60 -6.69 -0.35
CA PHE A 144 14.42 -5.49 -0.26
C PHE A 144 14.74 -5.15 1.19
N GLU A 145 13.77 -5.29 2.10
CA GLU A 145 14.02 -5.09 3.52
C GLU A 145 15.06 -6.09 4.04
N TYR A 146 14.95 -7.35 3.62
CA TYR A 146 15.96 -8.38 3.91
C TYR A 146 17.33 -8.05 3.31
N ILE A 147 17.40 -7.67 2.03
CA ILE A 147 18.64 -7.27 1.37
C ILE A 147 19.26 -6.05 2.05
N HIS A 148 18.45 -5.09 2.51
CA HIS A 148 18.93 -3.91 3.21
C HIS A 148 19.52 -4.28 4.57
N VAL A 149 18.85 -5.16 5.33
CA VAL A 149 19.35 -5.68 6.62
C VAL A 149 20.66 -6.44 6.43
N VAL A 150 20.73 -7.34 5.43
CA VAL A 150 21.94 -8.09 5.10
C VAL A 150 23.06 -7.16 4.68
N ARG A 151 22.79 -6.16 3.83
CA ARG A 151 23.78 -5.18 3.40
C ARG A 151 24.30 -4.36 4.58
N THR A 152 23.44 -3.88 5.46
CA THR A 152 23.85 -3.13 6.66
C THR A 152 24.67 -4.01 7.60
N TYR A 153 24.32 -5.28 7.74
CA TYR A 153 25.08 -6.25 8.53
C TYR A 153 26.48 -6.51 7.95
N VAL A 154 26.57 -6.75 6.63
CA VAL A 154 27.84 -6.98 5.93
C VAL A 154 28.75 -5.75 6.02
N TRP A 155 28.20 -4.56 5.80
CA TRP A 155 28.96 -3.32 5.96
C TRP A 155 29.44 -3.12 7.40
N GLY A 156 28.59 -3.39 8.39
CA GLY A 156 28.97 -3.37 9.80
C GLY A 156 30.11 -4.35 10.12
N ALA A 157 30.06 -5.56 9.57
CA ALA A 157 31.11 -6.57 9.76
C ALA A 157 32.44 -6.19 9.09
N ILE A 158 32.40 -5.59 7.90
CA ILE A 158 33.61 -5.10 7.21
C ILE A 158 34.24 -3.98 8.02
N TYR A 159 33.46 -2.99 8.47
CA TYR A 159 33.96 -1.92 9.32
C TYR A 159 34.55 -2.47 10.63
N PHE A 160 33.84 -3.39 11.29
CA PHE A 160 34.34 -4.07 12.51
C PHE A 160 35.68 -4.78 12.28
N SER A 161 35.86 -5.38 11.10
CA SER A 161 37.08 -6.09 10.73
C SER A 161 38.26 -5.16 10.41
N GLN A 162 38.02 -3.88 10.13
CA GLN A 162 39.06 -2.88 9.86
C GLN A 162 39.54 -2.13 11.11
N LEU A 163 38.77 -2.16 12.21
CA LEU A 163 39.13 -1.50 13.47
C LEU A 163 40.35 -2.15 14.14
N THR A 164 41.15 -1.34 14.85
CA THR A 164 42.26 -1.81 15.66
C THR A 164 41.77 -2.57 16.90
N ARG A 165 42.65 -3.39 17.52
CA ARG A 165 42.26 -4.29 18.62
C ARG A 165 41.66 -3.55 19.83
N GLN A 166 42.14 -2.35 20.14
CA GLN A 166 41.62 -1.53 21.24
C GLN A 166 40.24 -0.95 20.93
N GLU A 167 40.01 -0.46 19.71
CA GLU A 167 38.72 0.10 19.29
C GLU A 167 37.62 -0.98 19.19
N ARG A 168 37.99 -2.23 18.88
CA ARG A 168 37.06 -3.37 18.93
C ARG A 168 36.55 -3.63 20.34
N MET A 169 37.43 -3.63 21.34
CA MET A 169 37.01 -3.81 22.75
C MET A 169 36.05 -2.70 23.20
N LEU A 170 36.33 -1.45 22.79
CA LEU A 170 35.51 -0.29 23.14
C LEU A 170 34.12 -0.34 22.51
N SER A 171 34.03 -0.73 21.23
CA SER A 171 32.74 -0.91 20.55
C SER A 171 31.92 -2.08 21.11
N VAL A 172 32.56 -3.19 21.50
CA VAL A 172 31.88 -4.31 22.18
C VAL A 172 31.32 -3.86 23.53
N HIS A 173 32.09 -3.13 24.34
CA HIS A 173 31.61 -2.60 25.61
C HIS A 173 30.47 -1.60 25.45
N ALA A 174 30.54 -0.72 24.44
CA ALA A 174 29.45 0.21 24.13
C ALA A 174 28.16 -0.54 23.73
N PHE A 175 28.29 -1.60 22.93
CA PHE A 175 27.16 -2.43 22.53
C PHE A 175 26.57 -3.22 23.71
N GLU A 176 27.43 -3.74 24.57
CA GLU A 176 27.02 -4.43 25.79
C GLU A 176 26.29 -3.49 26.76
N ALA A 177 26.77 -2.24 26.90
CA ALA A 177 26.11 -1.21 27.69
C ALA A 177 24.72 -0.85 27.12
N GLN A 178 24.59 -0.74 25.79
CA GLN A 178 23.29 -0.54 25.14
C GLN A 178 22.34 -1.73 25.35
N LEU A 179 22.84 -2.97 25.26
CA LEU A 179 22.05 -4.16 25.53
C LEU A 179 21.57 -4.19 26.98
N ARG A 180 22.44 -3.90 27.96
CA ARG A 180 22.05 -3.81 29.38
C ARG A 180 21.01 -2.72 29.62
N TYR A 181 21.17 -1.54 29.01
CA TYR A 181 20.18 -0.46 29.11
C TYR A 181 18.83 -0.87 28.51
N ARG A 182 18.84 -1.51 27.33
CA ARG A 182 17.62 -2.01 26.67
C ARG A 182 16.94 -3.10 27.49
N ASN A 183 17.72 -4.02 28.08
CA ASN A 183 17.18 -5.09 28.91
C ASN A 183 16.53 -4.54 30.19
N ARG A 184 17.15 -3.54 30.84
CA ARG A 184 16.54 -2.81 31.96
C ARG A 184 15.25 -2.09 31.58
N ARG A 185 15.15 -1.58 30.34
CA ARG A 185 13.93 -0.91 29.83
C ARG A 185 12.79 -1.88 29.53
N ASN A 186 13.10 -3.13 29.18
CA ASN A 186 12.12 -4.18 28.90
C ASN A 186 11.59 -4.83 30.19
N VAL A 187 12.30 -4.70 31.31
CA VAL A 187 11.78 -5.05 32.64
C VAL A 187 10.82 -3.93 33.07
N LYS A 188 9.51 -4.21 33.04
CA LYS A 188 8.51 -3.32 33.61
C LYS A 188 8.82 -3.09 35.10
N PRO A 189 8.73 -1.86 35.61
CA PRO A 189 8.85 -1.61 37.05
C PRO A 189 7.63 -2.21 37.74
N GLY A 190 7.77 -3.41 38.31
CA GLY A 190 6.68 -4.05 39.04
C GLY A 190 6.83 -5.54 39.33
N GLU A 191 7.81 -6.24 38.76
CA GLU A 191 8.00 -7.67 39.04
C GLU A 191 9.25 -7.88 39.93
N PRO A 192 9.10 -8.39 41.17
CA PRO A 192 10.21 -8.51 42.10
C PRO A 192 11.15 -9.62 41.65
N THR A 193 12.40 -9.24 41.41
CA THR A 193 13.51 -10.15 41.10
C THR A 193 13.79 -11.03 42.31
N VAL A 194 13.62 -12.34 42.14
CA VAL A 194 14.21 -13.36 43.02
C VAL A 194 15.73 -13.26 42.88
N THR A 195 16.38 -12.90 43.98
CA THR A 195 17.84 -12.85 44.13
C THR A 195 18.39 -14.27 44.08
N VAL A 196 19.15 -14.59 43.03
CA VAL A 196 20.09 -15.70 43.07
C VAL A 196 21.34 -15.18 43.80
N GLN A 197 21.49 -15.62 45.04
CA GLN A 197 22.73 -15.51 45.81
C GLN A 197 23.79 -16.39 45.16
N ASP A 198 24.85 -15.78 44.63
CA ASP A 198 26.17 -16.41 44.63
C ASP A 198 27.03 -15.63 45.62
N THR A 199 27.32 -16.32 46.71
CA THR A 199 28.19 -15.89 47.80
C THR A 199 29.61 -16.32 47.45
N GLU A 200 30.53 -15.38 47.22
CA GLU A 200 31.94 -15.64 47.55
C GLU A 200 32.75 -14.37 47.82
N ASN A 201 33.10 -14.24 49.10
CA ASN A 201 34.32 -13.70 49.70
C ASN A 201 34.77 -12.24 49.47
N GLN A 202 34.54 -11.51 50.56
CA GLN A 202 35.30 -10.40 51.14
C GLN A 202 36.83 -10.51 50.98
N MET A 203 37.48 -9.43 50.54
CA MET A 203 38.66 -8.90 51.22
C MET A 203 38.79 -7.39 50.98
N ASP A 204 39.13 -6.74 52.08
CA ASP A 204 39.26 -5.33 52.37
C ASP A 204 40.56 -4.76 51.79
N ASP A 205 40.54 -3.55 51.23
CA ASP A 205 41.55 -2.52 51.52
C ASP A 205 41.18 -1.18 50.87
N GLY A 206 41.16 -0.14 51.69
CA GLY A 206 40.81 1.21 51.28
C GLY A 206 41.90 1.93 50.47
N LYS A 207 41.48 2.76 49.51
CA LYS A 207 42.18 4.01 49.17
C LYS A 207 41.29 5.01 48.44
N SER A 208 41.60 6.26 48.71
CA SER A 208 40.92 7.54 48.53
C SER A 208 40.82 8.13 47.11
N ALA A 209 39.72 8.87 46.90
CA ALA A 209 39.57 10.15 46.15
C ALA A 209 39.48 10.13 44.61
N PRO A 210 39.06 11.25 43.95
CA PRO A 210 37.71 11.80 43.97
C PRO A 210 37.11 12.00 42.55
N GLU A 211 35.81 12.29 42.53
CA GLU A 211 34.96 12.66 41.37
C GLU A 211 35.58 13.70 40.42
N PRO A 212 35.50 13.52 39.08
CA PRO A 212 35.72 14.62 38.15
C PRO A 212 34.42 15.40 37.89
N GLU A 213 34.44 16.68 38.29
CA GLU A 213 33.54 17.75 37.81
C GLU A 213 33.52 17.79 36.28
N ILE A 214 32.35 17.65 35.68
CA ILE A 214 32.12 18.00 34.28
C ILE A 214 31.71 19.47 34.23
N VAL A 215 32.69 20.32 33.93
CA VAL A 215 32.52 21.73 33.59
C VAL A 215 31.74 21.81 32.28
N GLN A 216 30.53 22.37 32.34
CA GLN A 216 29.69 22.67 31.20
C GLN A 216 29.97 24.12 30.77
N GLU A 217 30.95 24.31 29.89
CA GLU A 217 31.13 25.59 29.19
C GLU A 217 30.02 25.76 28.15
N LEU A 218 29.01 26.56 28.51
CA LEU A 218 28.15 27.25 27.57
C LEU A 218 28.82 28.59 27.25
N SER A 219 29.07 28.87 25.98
CA SER A 219 29.40 30.22 25.52
C SER A 219 28.46 30.64 24.37
N PRO A 220 28.17 31.96 24.29
CA PRO A 220 26.98 32.56 23.69
C PRO A 220 26.97 32.67 22.16
#